data_AF-A0A5E4HG26-F1
#
_entry.id   AF-A0A5E4HG26-F1
#
_cell.length_a   1.000
_cell.length_b   1.000
_cell.length_c   1.000
_cell.angle_alpha   90.00
_cell.angle_beta   90.00
_cell.angle_gamma   90.00
#
_symmetry.space_group_name_H-M   'P 1'
#
loop_
_entity.id
_entity.type
_entity.pdbx_description
1 polymer ?
#
loop_
_entity_poly.entity_id
_entity_poly.type
_entity_poly.pdbx_seq_one_letter_code
_entity_poly.pdbx_strand_id
1 'polypeptide(L)' 'MNDQMKVEVQAYQVIEKTVKVSGNSGRVYVPKEWVGKKVKVFLLESISNGD' A
#
# COMPACT_ATOMS: atom_id res chain seq x y z
N MET A 1 -9.25 2.90 -19.62
CA MET A 1 -10.45 2.54 -18.83
C MET A 1 -10.19 2.92 -17.40
N ASN A 2 -11.09 3.69 -16.80
CA ASN A 2 -10.92 4.26 -15.47
C ASN A 2 -11.41 3.24 -14.44
N ASP A 3 -10.69 2.13 -14.27
CA ASP A 3 -11.08 1.06 -13.35
C ASP A 3 -10.64 1.39 -11.93
N GLN A 4 -11.13 2.52 -11.40
CA GLN A 4 -11.05 2.81 -9.98
C GLN A 4 -11.96 1.82 -9.24
N MET A 5 -11.33 0.91 -8.50
CA MET A 5 -12.01 -0.06 -7.64
C MET A 5 -12.39 0.60 -6.32
N LYS A 6 -13.66 0.47 -5.91
CA LYS A 6 -14.06 0.73 -4.52
C LYS A 6 -13.83 -0.53 -3.70
N VAL A 7 -13.11 -0.41 -2.58
CA VAL A 7 -12.83 -1.52 -1.65
C VAL A 7 -13.49 -1.22 -0.30
N GLU A 8 -14.19 -2.21 0.25
CA GLU A 8 -14.66 -2.19 1.64
C GLU A 8 -13.86 -3.21 2.46
N VAL A 9 -13.30 -2.77 3.59
CA VAL A 9 -12.42 -3.58 4.43
C VAL A 9 -12.68 -3.31 5.91
N GLN A 10 -12.69 -4.38 6.71
CA GLN A 10 -12.64 -4.30 8.17
C GLN A 10 -11.19 -4.28 8.62
N ALA A 11 -10.77 -3.22 9.32
CA ALA A 11 -9.43 -3.05 9.85
C ALA A 11 -9.46 -2.25 11.14
N TYR A 12 -8.45 -2.45 11.99
CA TYR A 12 -8.29 -1.68 13.23
C TYR A 12 -7.79 -0.24 12.98
N GLN A 13 -7.00 -0.03 11.92
CA GLN A 13 -6.44 1.28 11.56
C GLN A 13 -6.07 1.32 10.07
N VAL A 14 -6.21 2.49 9.45
CA VAL A 14 -5.84 2.76 8.05
C VAL A 14 -4.83 3.91 8.03
N ILE A 15 -3.74 3.74 7.27
CA ILE A 15 -2.72 4.77 7.06
C ILE A 15 -2.30 4.80 5.59
N GLU A 16 -2.09 6.00 5.05
CA GLU A 16 -1.58 6.21 3.69
C GLU A 16 -0.10 6.60 3.74
N LYS A 17 0.71 5.96 2.90
CA LYS A 17 2.16 6.16 2.84
C LYS A 17 2.69 5.91 1.43
N THR A 18 3.65 6.71 1.01
CA THR A 18 4.39 6.48 -0.24
C THR A 18 5.39 5.35 -0.10
N VAL A 19 5.40 4.44 -1.08
CA VAL A 19 6.37 3.35 -1.18
C VAL A 19 7.79 3.91 -1.34
N LYS A 20 8.77 3.33 -0.66
CA LYS A 20 10.20 3.67 -0.78
C LYS A 20 10.97 2.50 -1.38
N VAL A 21 12.06 2.79 -2.10
CA VAL A 21 12.94 1.77 -2.68
C VAL A 21 13.63 0.94 -1.59
N SER A 22 13.79 -0.35 -1.86
CA SER A 22 14.29 -1.36 -0.94
C SER A 22 15.02 -2.47 -1.71
N GLY A 23 16.27 -2.25 -2.11
CA GLY A 23 16.97 -3.19 -2.97
C GLY A 23 16.21 -3.37 -4.29
N ASN A 24 15.75 -4.58 -4.58
CA ASN A 24 14.94 -4.93 -5.76
C ASN A 24 13.42 -4.87 -5.51
N SER A 25 12.97 -4.24 -4.41
CA SER A 25 11.56 -4.17 -4.01
C SER A 25 11.16 -2.77 -3.53
N GLY A 26 9.84 -2.57 -3.35
CA GLY A 26 9.30 -1.44 -2.60
C GLY A 26 9.00 -1.84 -1.15
N ARG A 27 9.19 -0.91 -0.21
CA ARG A 27 8.79 -1.07 1.20
C ARG A 27 7.91 0.09 1.68
N VAL A 28 7.02 -0.19 2.62
CA VAL A 28 6.21 0.81 3.33
C VAL A 28 6.56 0.74 4.82
N TYR A 29 6.96 1.87 5.41
CA TYR A 29 7.28 1.92 6.85
C TYR A 29 6.00 2.09 7.67
N VAL A 30 5.67 1.08 8.48
CA VAL A 30 4.53 1.11 9.42
C VAL A 30 5.02 1.40 10.85
N PRO A 31 4.13 1.79 11.79
CA PRO A 31 4.50 1.91 13.19
C PRO A 31 5.12 0.62 13.76
N LYS A 32 6.08 0.75 14.67
CA LYS A 32 6.86 -0.40 15.19
C LYS A 32 5.98 -1.42 15.90
N GLU A 33 4.92 -0.96 16.55
CA GLU A 33 3.93 -1.77 17.25
C GLU A 33 3.13 -2.72 16.33
N TRP A 34 3.21 -2.54 14.99
CA TRP A 34 2.61 -3.45 14.02
C TRP A 34 3.49 -4.66 13.68
N VAL A 35 4.73 -4.75 14.20
CA VAL A 35 5.59 -5.91 13.98
C VAL A 35 4.88 -7.18 14.45
N GLY A 36 4.83 -8.20 13.57
CA GLY A 36 4.11 -9.45 13.81
C GLY A 36 2.60 -9.40 13.56
N LYS A 37 2.03 -8.25 13.18
CA LYS A 37 0.61 -8.13 12.79
C LYS A 37 0.43 -8.33 11.29
N LYS A 38 -0.78 -8.77 10.89
CA LYS A 38 -1.15 -8.92 9.48
C LYS A 38 -1.65 -7.59 8.93
N VAL A 39 -1.19 -7.22 7.74
CA VAL A 39 -1.59 -6.01 7.02
C VAL A 39 -1.98 -6.33 5.58
N LYS A 40 -2.81 -5.48 4.97
CA LYS A 40 -3.11 -5.49 3.54
C LYS A 40 -2.62 -4.17 2.94
N VAL A 41 -2.02 -4.22 1.76
CA VAL A 41 -1.57 -3.04 1.02
C VAL A 41 -2.42 -2.91 -0.23
N PHE A 42 -2.97 -1.71 -0.45
CA PHE A 42 -3.74 -1.37 -1.65
C PHE A 42 -2.97 -0.27 -2.38
N LEU A 43 -2.62 -0.51 -3.64
CA LEU A 43 -2.00 0.50 -4.49
C LEU A 43 -3.09 1.44 -5.02
N LEU A 44 -2.93 2.74 -4.78
CA LEU A 44 -3.92 3.76 -5.15
C LEU A 44 -3.65 4.41 -6.52
N GLU A 45 -2.42 4.30 -7.03
CA GLU A 45 -1.97 4.91 -8.28
C GLU A 45 -1.69 3.83 -9.33
N SER A 46 -2.08 4.08 -10.58
CA SER A 46 -1.74 3.18 -11.68
C SER A 46 -0.22 3.16 -11.90
N ILE A 47 0.31 1.99 -12.22
CA ILE A 47 1.66 1.87 -12.77
C ILE A 47 1.56 2.27 -14.24
N SER A 48 1.59 3.58 -14.52
CA SER A 48 1.85 4.04 -15.88
C SER A 48 3.30 3.70 -16.21
N ASN A 49 3.50 2.64 -17.01
CA ASN A 49 4.74 2.51 -17.77
C ASN A 49 4.76 3.75 -18.68
N GLY A 50 5.73 4.64 -18.49
CA GLY A 50 5.82 5.85 -19.32
C GLY A 50 5.82 5.46 -20.79
N ASP A 51 4.86 6.02 -21.54
CA ASP A 51 5.00 6.23 -22.99
C ASP A 51 6.06 7.32 -23.23
#